data_AF-A0A975T7N8-F1
#
_entry.id   AF-A0A975T7N8-F1
#
_cell.length_a   1.000
_cell.length_b   1.000
_cell.length_c   1.000
_cell.angle_alpha   90.00
_cell.angle_beta   90.00
_cell.angle_gamma   90.00
#
_symmetry.space_group_name_H-M   'P 1'
#
loop_
_entity.id
_entity.type
_entity.pdbx_description
1 polymer ?
#
loop_
_entity_poly.entity_id
_entity_poly.type
_entity_poly.pdbx_seq_one_letter_code
_entity_poly.pdbx_strand_id
1 'polypeptide(L)' 'MGLAIARQIVEESHGGIIDVNSTPGQGTEFMIQLPM' A
#
# COMPACT_ATOMS: atom_id res chain seq x y z
N MET A 1 7.24 -8.30 7.24
CA MET A 1 7.76 -8.71 5.91
C MET A 1 6.74 -8.55 4.78
N GLY A 2 5.45 -8.82 4.99
CA GLY A 2 4.44 -8.75 3.90
C GLY A 2 4.27 -7.38 3.22
N LEU A 3 4.16 -6.28 3.98
CA LEU A 3 3.93 -4.95 3.39
C LEU A 3 5.09 -4.47 2.51
N ALA A 4 6.33 -4.75 2.89
CA ALA A 4 7.49 -4.38 2.08
C ALA A 4 7.46 -5.07 0.70
N ILE A 5 7.08 -6.35 0.67
CA ILE A 5 6.92 -7.11 -0.57
C ILE A 5 5.74 -6.57 -1.39
N ALA A 6 4.60 -6.32 -0.74
CA ALA A 6 3.42 -5.77 -1.41
C ALA A 6 3.73 -4.39 -2.06
N ARG A 7 4.42 -3.52 -1.31
CA ARG A 7 4.86 -2.20 -1.79
C ARG A 7 5.81 -2.31 -2.97
N GLN A 8 6.78 -3.22 -2.89
CA GLN A 8 7.69 -3.49 -3.99
C GLN A 8 6.92 -3.93 -5.26
N ILE A 9 5.99 -4.87 -5.14
CA ILE A 9 5.21 -5.37 -6.28
C ILE A 9 4.34 -4.26 -6.88
N VAL A 10 3.64 -3.48 -6.05
CA VAL A 10 2.74 -2.42 -6.52
C VAL A 10 3.53 -1.27 -7.15
N GLU A 11 4.55 -0.75 -6.47
CA GLU A 11 5.33 0.41 -6.93
C GLU A 11 6.27 0.05 -8.09
N GLU A 12 7.08 -1.02 -7.94
CA GLU A 12 8.12 -1.35 -8.92
C GLU A 12 7.57 -2.15 -10.11
N SER A 13 6.67 -3.11 -9.87
CA SER A 13 6.22 -4.01 -10.94
C SER A 13 5.00 -3.49 -11.70
N HIS A 14 4.12 -2.73 -11.03
CA HIS A 14 2.86 -2.27 -11.62
C HIS A 14 2.77 -0.74 -11.78
N GLY A 15 3.78 0.02 -11.32
CA GLY A 15 3.75 1.48 -11.36
C GLY A 15 2.61 2.10 -10.56
N GLY A 16 2.08 1.35 -9.58
CA GLY A 16 1.02 1.77 -8.67
C GLY A 16 1.54 2.43 -7.41
N ILE A 17 0.64 2.71 -6.48
CA ILE A 17 0.92 3.38 -5.20
C ILE A 17 0.24 2.64 -4.07
N ILE A 18 0.91 2.54 -2.91
CA ILE A 18 0.30 2.11 -1.64
C ILE A 18 0.30 3.29 -0.66
N ASP A 19 -0.87 3.64 -0.15
CA ASP A 19 -1.06 4.65 0.91
C ASP A 19 -1.52 3.97 2.21
N VAL A 20 -1.21 4.59 3.35
CA VAL A 20 -1.53 4.08 4.70
C VAL A 20 -2.17 5.17 5.52
N ASN A 21 -3.45 4.96 5.86
CA ASN A 21 -4.18 5.79 6.79
C ASN A 21 -4.34 5.06 8.12
N SER A 22 -3.63 5.50 9.15
CA SER A 22 -3.69 4.90 10.49
C SER A 22 -4.03 5.95 11.53
N THR A 23 -5.03 5.64 12.37
CA THR A 23 -5.34 6.45 13.54
C THR A 23 -5.26 5.56 14.79
N PRO A 24 -4.40 5.91 15.78
CA PRO A 24 -4.25 5.11 17.00
C PRO A 24 -5.59 4.85 17.68
N GLY A 25 -5.87 3.59 17.99
CA GLY A 25 -7.13 3.16 18.60
C GLY A 25 -8.33 3.06 17.64
N GLN A 26 -8.21 3.45 16.37
CA GLN A 26 -9.28 3.32 15.36
C GLN A 26 -8.95 2.29 14.27
N GLY A 27 -7.67 1.93 14.12
CA GLY A 27 -7.21 0.92 13.17
C GLY A 27 -6.31 1.51 12.10
N THR A 28 -6.04 0.69 11.07
CA THR A 28 -5.20 1.06 9.93
C THR A 28 -5.86 0.59 8.65
N GLU A 29 -5.93 1.49 7.68
CA GLU A 29 -6.39 1.24 6.32
C GLU A 29 -5.20 1.35 5.36
N PHE A 30 -5.16 0.44 4.38
CA PHE A 30 -4.18 0.43 3.30
C PHE A 30 -4.91 0.60 1.97
N MET A 31 -4.52 1.59 1.18
CA MET A 31 -5.13 1.85 -0.13
C MET A 31 -4.13 1.53 -1.23
N ILE A 32 -4.55 0.78 -2.24
CA ILE A 32 -3.72 0.39 -3.39
C ILE A 32 -4.34 1.01 -4.64
N GLN A 33 -3.53 1.78 -5.38
CA GLN A 33 -3.92 2.38 -6.65
C GLN A 33 -3.04 1.80 -7.76
N LEU A 34 -3.66 1.34 -8.85
CA LEU A 34 -2.96 0.85 -10.03
C LEU A 34 -3.26 1.77 -11.21
N PRO A 35 -2.29 2.02 -12.11
CA PRO A 35 -2.52 2.76 -13.34
C PRO A 35 -3.54 2.03 -14.23
N MET A 36 -4.31 2.80 -15.01
CA MET A 36 -5.29 2.28 -15.99
C MET A 36 -4.65 1.85 -17.29
#